data_AF-A0A9E5IC84-F1
#
_entry.id   AF-A0A9E5IC84-F1
#
_cell.length_a   1.000
_cell.length_b   1.000
_cell.length_c   1.000
_cell.angle_alpha   90.00
_cell.angle_beta   90.00
_cell.angle_gamma   90.00
#
_symmetry.space_group_name_H-M   'P 1'
#
loop_
_entity.id
_entity.type
_entity.pdbx_description
1 polymer ?
#
loop_
_entity_poly.entity_id
_entity_poly.type
_entity_poly.pdbx_seq_one_letter_code
_entity_poly.pdbx_strand_id
1 'polypeptide(L)'
;GIATIEITYHAQVDGGKDLMIDITKINNGWEINFTLDGSHELTHAGKPYRILATVIAAVKLFLKWHIEEWDELPKQLDMISKTSEGKRDAVYSALMRRFGKEYGYTIADRVVSRRGYRPEDQRTVTTARLNKLSWETVEASAHPPKGMKWKDPLNPLRGMIPESKEARKSLRVFDFDDTLAHTNAPVGIVRDGKRVRDLTSMRFKDYTLQPGESYDFSAANEVIDPRPIGAVLKVMRQVLAQGKDTVILTGRVDGNAVHRWLKSIGITIPVFTVGHAEATHTSIAQRKKDWLITAIQQGYNDIEFWDDNAKNIQYANTLKREFPHVRLRTRLVKYKSRLGVHEARDYKAEYRKMYGGDNPTPKQRRAMKKKTARKRVLRRMGREGRSTDGKEIDHKNGNALDSRPSNLRLVARHTNRSKDNNKWRK
;
A
#
# COMPACT_ATOMS: atom_id res chain seq x y z
N GLY A 1 9.20 4.11 -23.52
CA GLY A 1 10.03 5.03 -22.74
C GLY A 1 10.24 4.43 -21.36
N ILE A 2 11.46 4.46 -20.83
CA ILE A 2 11.75 4.00 -19.47
C ILE A 2 10.97 4.91 -18.52
N ALA A 3 10.20 4.33 -17.60
CA ALA A 3 9.48 5.11 -16.58
C ALA A 3 10.51 5.81 -15.69
N THR A 4 10.57 7.14 -15.77
CA THR A 4 11.29 7.99 -14.83
C THR A 4 10.60 7.88 -13.47
N ILE A 5 11.35 7.53 -12.43
CA ILE A 5 10.85 7.58 -11.05
C ILE A 5 11.18 8.96 -10.53
N GLU A 6 10.17 9.70 -10.09
CA GLU A 6 10.29 11.04 -9.52
C GLU A 6 9.57 11.05 -8.18
N ILE A 7 10.22 11.61 -7.16
CA ILE A 7 9.68 11.75 -5.82
C ILE A 7 9.76 13.23 -5.44
N THR A 8 8.60 13.84 -5.27
CA THR A 8 8.47 15.25 -4.86
C THR A 8 8.13 15.35 -3.39
N TYR A 9 8.90 16.15 -2.67
CA TYR A 9 8.62 16.56 -1.29
C TYR A 9 8.20 18.03 -1.28
N HIS A 10 7.15 18.33 -0.52
CA HIS A 10 6.66 19.69 -0.31
C HIS A 10 6.91 20.13 1.13
N ALA A 11 7.41 21.35 1.31
CA ALA A 11 7.58 21.98 2.61
C ALA A 11 7.25 23.48 2.54
N GLN A 12 6.83 24.03 3.66
CA GLN A 12 6.58 25.47 3.83
C GLN A 12 7.71 26.06 4.66
N VAL A 13 8.38 27.11 4.17
CA VAL A 13 9.47 27.80 4.87
C VAL A 13 9.04 29.18 5.36
N ASP A 14 9.88 29.82 6.20
CA ASP A 14 9.60 31.14 6.78
C ASP A 14 9.10 32.14 5.72
N GLY A 15 7.97 32.81 6.01
CA GLY A 15 7.33 33.75 5.09
C GLY A 15 6.25 33.14 4.18
N GLY A 16 5.87 31.88 4.40
CA GLY A 16 4.77 31.22 3.67
C GLY A 16 5.15 30.73 2.28
N LYS A 17 6.45 30.64 1.99
CA LYS A 17 7.00 30.24 0.69
C LYS A 17 7.00 28.71 0.55
N ASP A 18 6.66 28.24 -0.64
CA ASP A 18 6.61 26.82 -0.99
C ASP A 18 7.98 26.31 -1.45
N LEU A 19 8.56 25.40 -0.69
CA LEU A 19 9.76 24.65 -1.05
C LEU A 19 9.35 23.30 -1.65
N MET A 20 9.66 23.10 -2.93
CA MET A 20 9.52 21.80 -3.61
C MET A 20 10.89 21.18 -3.82
N ILE A 21 11.01 19.88 -3.54
CA ILE A 21 12.24 19.11 -3.67
C ILE A 21 11.93 17.86 -4.49
N ASP A 22 12.51 17.78 -5.69
CA ASP A 22 12.31 16.69 -6.63
C ASP A 22 13.54 15.81 -6.68
N ILE A 23 13.35 14.51 -6.42
CA ILE A 23 14.40 13.50 -6.51
C ILE A 23 14.05 12.54 -7.64
N THR A 24 14.78 12.65 -8.75
CA THR A 24 14.48 11.96 -10.01
C THR A 24 15.54 10.92 -10.33
N LYS A 25 15.11 9.72 -10.71
CA LYS A 25 16.01 8.66 -11.18
C LYS A 25 16.45 8.93 -12.60
N ILE A 26 17.76 9.14 -12.79
CA ILE A 26 18.37 9.39 -14.09
C ILE A 26 19.50 8.39 -14.31
N ASN A 27 19.36 7.54 -15.33
CA ASN A 27 20.29 6.45 -15.61
C ASN A 27 20.56 5.58 -14.35
N ASN A 28 21.82 5.54 -13.90
CA ASN A 28 22.27 4.78 -12.72
C ASN A 28 22.37 5.65 -11.45
N GLY A 29 21.92 6.90 -11.47
CA GLY A 29 21.98 7.83 -10.36
C GLY A 29 20.64 8.49 -10.07
N TRP A 30 20.64 9.35 -9.05
CA TRP A 30 19.49 10.17 -8.68
C TRP A 30 19.88 11.64 -8.68
N GLU A 31 19.08 12.46 -9.34
CA GLU A 31 19.25 13.91 -9.37
C GLU A 31 18.32 14.55 -8.34
N ILE A 32 18.87 15.44 -7.51
CA ILE A 32 18.14 16.18 -6.49
C ILE A 32 18.05 17.64 -6.95
N ASN A 33 16.82 18.08 -7.19
CA ASN A 33 16.48 19.45 -7.55
C ASN A 33 15.55 20.05 -6.49
N PHE A 34 15.60 21.36 -6.31
CA PHE A 34 14.61 22.05 -5.49
C PHE A 34 14.38 23.49 -5.92
N THR A 35 13.17 23.98 -5.66
CA THR A 35 12.69 25.33 -5.98
C THR A 35 11.97 25.94 -4.78
N LEU A 36 12.09 27.26 -4.63
CA LEU A 36 11.34 28.07 -3.69
C LEU A 36 10.36 28.96 -4.46
N ASP A 37 9.05 28.81 -4.25
CA ASP A 37 7.97 29.46 -5.01
C ASP A 37 8.14 29.28 -6.54
N GLY A 38 8.61 28.10 -6.97
CA GLY A 38 8.90 27.81 -8.37
C GLY A 38 10.18 28.45 -8.90
N SER A 39 10.90 29.23 -8.10
CA SER A 39 12.20 29.81 -8.45
C SER A 39 13.35 28.97 -7.91
N HIS A 40 14.39 28.82 -8.71
CA HIS A 40 15.65 28.28 -8.22
C HIS A 40 16.48 29.36 -7.47
N GLU A 41 16.14 30.65 -7.55
CA GLU A 41 16.95 31.67 -6.88
C GLU A 41 16.79 31.66 -5.36
N LEU A 42 17.84 31.22 -4.65
CA LEU A 42 17.90 31.18 -3.19
C LEU A 42 18.30 32.53 -2.54
N THR A 43 18.65 33.52 -3.37
CA THR A 43 19.21 34.82 -2.98
C THR A 43 18.23 35.71 -2.24
N HIS A 44 16.91 35.52 -2.41
CA HIS A 44 15.85 36.34 -1.82
C HIS A 44 15.06 35.63 -0.70
N ALA A 45 15.61 34.55 -0.14
CA ALA A 45 14.91 33.67 0.79
C ALA A 45 15.18 33.94 2.29
N GLY A 46 16.01 34.95 2.61
CA GLY A 46 16.29 35.40 3.98
C GLY A 46 17.18 34.47 4.82
N LYS A 47 16.93 33.15 4.85
CA LYS A 47 17.69 32.18 5.68
C LYS A 47 18.05 30.89 4.92
N PRO A 48 19.11 30.91 4.08
CA PRO A 48 19.54 29.77 3.27
C PRO A 48 19.74 28.47 4.07
N TYR A 49 20.28 28.58 5.29
CA TYR A 49 20.55 27.42 6.16
C TYR A 49 19.29 26.65 6.58
N ARG A 50 18.14 27.31 6.75
CA ARG A 50 16.87 26.64 7.11
C ARG A 50 16.29 25.86 5.93
N ILE A 51 16.40 26.41 4.72
CA ILE A 51 16.03 25.71 3.49
C ILE A 51 16.90 24.47 3.32
N LEU A 52 18.21 24.60 3.48
CA LEU A 52 19.15 23.48 3.38
C LEU A 52 18.89 22.39 4.43
N ALA A 53 18.55 22.77 5.67
CA ALA A 53 18.15 21.80 6.69
C ALA A 53 16.90 21.00 6.28
N THR A 54 15.93 21.67 5.64
CA THR A 54 14.71 21.05 5.14
C THR A 54 14.99 20.12 3.95
N VAL A 55 15.88 20.54 3.04
CA VAL A 55 16.37 19.69 1.94
C VAL A 55 17.08 18.44 2.47
N ILE A 56 17.95 18.58 3.47
CA ILE A 56 18.61 17.42 4.12
C ILE A 56 17.57 16.47 4.74
N ALA A 57 16.53 16.99 5.38
CA ALA A 57 15.47 16.17 5.95
C ALA A 57 14.73 15.36 4.85
N ALA A 58 14.42 16.00 3.72
CA ALA A 58 13.82 15.31 2.57
C ALA A 58 14.75 14.23 1.99
N VAL A 59 16.05 14.52 1.86
CA VAL A 59 17.05 13.53 1.42
C VAL A 59 17.13 12.37 2.41
N LYS A 60 17.09 12.60 3.72
CA LYS A 60 17.07 11.52 4.73
C LYS A 60 15.82 10.64 4.62
N LEU A 61 14.65 11.24 4.38
CA LEU A 61 13.41 10.50 4.12
C LEU A 61 13.51 9.67 2.83
N PHE A 62 14.12 10.23 1.80
CA PHE A 62 14.39 9.53 0.55
C PHE A 62 15.35 8.35 0.74
N LEU A 63 16.46 8.53 1.45
CA LEU A 63 17.40 7.44 1.73
C LEU A 63 16.73 6.30 2.51
N LYS A 64 15.90 6.64 3.49
CA LYS A 64 15.11 5.64 4.23
C LYS A 64 14.16 4.88 3.30
N TRP A 65 13.39 5.59 2.48
CA TRP A 65 12.51 4.97 1.48
C TRP A 65 13.30 4.09 0.50
N HIS A 66 14.48 4.54 0.04
CA HIS A 66 15.30 3.79 -0.90
C HIS A 66 15.82 2.49 -0.27
N ILE A 67 16.20 2.50 1.01
CA ILE A 67 16.56 1.29 1.75
C ILE A 67 15.34 0.37 1.91
N GLU A 68 14.16 0.91 2.23
CA GLU A 68 12.94 0.10 2.39
C GLU A 68 12.50 -0.56 1.07
N GLU A 69 12.68 0.13 -0.06
CA GLU A 69 12.25 -0.34 -1.39
C GLU A 69 13.32 -1.21 -2.06
N TRP A 70 14.61 -0.88 -1.92
CA TRP A 70 15.72 -1.50 -2.66
C TRP A 70 16.74 -2.24 -1.79
N ASP A 71 16.63 -2.18 -0.46
CA ASP A 71 17.58 -2.79 0.49
C ASP A 71 19.04 -2.32 0.29
N GLU A 72 19.21 -1.11 -0.27
CA GLU A 72 20.52 -0.48 -0.49
C GLU A 72 20.40 1.05 -0.48
N LEU A 73 21.54 1.73 -0.29
CA LEU A 73 21.66 3.18 -0.49
C LEU A 73 21.85 3.49 -2.00
N PRO A 74 21.43 4.68 -2.47
CA PRO A 74 21.75 5.17 -3.80
C PRO A 74 23.25 5.15 -4.10
N LYS A 75 23.65 4.61 -5.26
CA LYS A 75 25.08 4.57 -5.65
C LYS A 75 25.64 5.95 -6.00
N GLN A 76 24.77 6.82 -6.52
CA GLN A 76 25.12 8.17 -6.94
C GLN A 76 23.95 9.13 -6.67
N LEU A 77 24.26 10.28 -6.04
CA LEU A 77 23.37 11.43 -5.92
C LEU A 77 24.02 12.63 -6.60
N ASP A 78 23.29 13.28 -7.49
CA ASP A 78 23.75 14.47 -8.21
C ASP A 78 22.90 15.69 -7.83
N MET A 79 23.56 16.83 -7.69
CA MET A 79 22.92 18.14 -7.63
C MET A 79 23.51 19.01 -8.73
N ILE A 80 22.64 19.66 -9.50
CA ILE A 80 23.04 20.45 -10.67
C ILE A 80 22.76 21.93 -10.41
N SER A 81 23.76 22.77 -10.63
CA SER A 81 23.62 24.24 -10.63
C SER A 81 24.16 24.84 -11.92
N LYS A 82 23.73 26.06 -12.26
CA LYS A 82 24.34 26.82 -13.36
C LYS A 82 25.65 27.45 -12.88
N THR A 83 26.65 27.52 -13.75
CA THR A 83 27.97 28.08 -13.40
C THR A 83 27.90 29.59 -13.13
N SER A 84 26.91 30.29 -13.71
CA SER A 84 26.60 31.69 -13.39
C SER A 84 26.09 31.91 -11.96
N GLU A 85 25.74 30.84 -11.25
CA GLU A 85 25.21 30.85 -9.89
C GLU A 85 26.25 30.38 -8.86
N GLY A 86 27.53 30.75 -9.01
CA GLY A 86 28.68 30.29 -8.21
C GLY A 86 28.65 30.54 -6.69
N LYS A 87 27.50 30.90 -6.10
CA LYS A 87 27.23 30.80 -4.65
C LYS A 87 26.46 29.52 -4.29
N ARG A 88 25.77 28.89 -5.25
CA ARG A 88 24.91 27.71 -5.07
C ARG A 88 25.69 26.41 -5.14
N ASP A 89 26.72 26.34 -5.97
CA ASP A 89 27.69 25.24 -6.01
C ASP A 89 28.36 25.02 -4.64
N ALA A 90 28.90 26.08 -4.02
CA ALA A 90 29.51 26.02 -2.70
C ALA A 90 28.54 25.51 -1.64
N VAL A 91 27.26 25.89 -1.77
CA VAL A 91 26.18 25.44 -0.88
C VAL A 91 25.85 23.97 -1.10
N TYR A 92 25.74 23.51 -2.35
CA TYR A 92 25.46 22.11 -2.68
C TYR A 92 26.61 21.20 -2.27
N SER A 93 27.84 21.60 -2.56
CA SER A 93 29.05 20.91 -2.09
C SER A 93 29.11 20.87 -0.56
N ALA A 94 28.81 21.96 0.14
CA ALA A 94 28.79 21.97 1.61
C ALA A 94 27.70 21.06 2.19
N LEU A 95 26.50 21.07 1.61
CA LEU A 95 25.39 20.19 2.00
C LEU A 95 25.79 18.72 1.80
N MET A 96 26.23 18.36 0.60
CA MET A 96 26.68 17.02 0.23
C MET A 96 27.85 16.54 1.09
N ARG A 97 28.83 17.39 1.40
CA ARG A 97 29.94 17.04 2.29
C ARG A 97 29.48 16.81 3.73
N ARG A 98 28.54 17.62 4.22
CA ARG A 98 28.03 17.53 5.58
C ARG A 98 27.19 16.26 5.81
N PHE A 99 26.31 15.92 4.87
CA PHE A 99 25.45 14.73 5.01
C PHE A 99 26.08 13.48 4.40
N GLY A 100 26.73 13.59 3.24
CA GLY A 100 27.23 12.45 2.47
C GLY A 100 28.24 11.62 3.27
N LYS A 101 29.09 12.28 4.07
CA LYS A 101 30.05 11.58 4.94
C LYS A 101 29.37 10.69 6.00
N GLU A 102 28.22 11.10 6.56
CA GLU A 102 27.43 10.31 7.54
C GLU A 102 26.98 8.97 6.93
N TYR A 103 26.69 8.96 5.63
CA TYR A 103 26.21 7.78 4.89
C TYR A 103 27.29 7.12 4.03
N GLY A 104 28.57 7.47 4.25
CA GLY A 104 29.70 6.85 3.57
C GLY A 104 29.90 7.28 2.11
N TYR A 105 29.46 8.47 1.70
CA TYR A 105 29.71 9.01 0.35
C TYR A 105 31.02 9.81 0.27
N THR A 106 31.71 9.73 -0.85
CA THR A 106 32.72 10.70 -1.31
C THR A 106 32.10 11.72 -2.25
N ILE A 107 32.49 12.98 -2.09
CA ILE A 107 31.95 14.09 -2.87
C ILE A 107 32.98 14.54 -3.90
N ALA A 108 32.58 14.59 -5.16
CA ALA A 108 33.36 15.13 -6.26
C ALA A 108 32.56 16.23 -6.97
N ASP A 109 33.17 17.40 -7.11
CA ASP A 109 32.61 18.51 -7.87
C ASP A 109 33.15 18.43 -9.31
N ARG A 110 32.28 18.50 -10.32
CA ARG A 110 32.65 18.46 -11.74
C ARG A 110 31.98 19.59 -12.50
N VAL A 111 32.76 20.40 -13.21
CA VAL A 111 32.22 21.34 -14.19
C VAL A 111 31.97 20.56 -15.48
N VAL A 112 30.73 20.53 -15.94
CA VAL A 112 30.36 19.90 -17.21
C VAL A 112 30.27 20.99 -18.27
N SER A 113 31.30 21.07 -19.12
CA SER A 113 31.30 21.91 -20.32
C SER A 113 31.10 21.03 -21.56
N ARG A 114 30.08 21.35 -22.38
CA ARG A 114 29.96 20.78 -23.73
C ARG A 114 30.64 21.71 -24.72
N ARG A 115 31.44 21.15 -25.65
CA ARG A 115 32.05 21.92 -26.75
C ARG A 115 30.93 22.61 -27.54
N GLY A 116 30.97 23.94 -27.65
CA GLY A 116 29.98 24.74 -28.41
C GLY A 116 28.82 25.34 -27.58
N TYR A 117 28.77 25.12 -26.26
CA TYR A 117 27.83 25.81 -25.37
C TYR A 117 28.36 27.18 -24.94
N ARG A 118 27.47 28.18 -24.83
CA ARG A 118 27.85 29.51 -24.34
C ARG A 118 28.17 29.47 -22.83
N PRO A 119 28.99 30.39 -22.29
CA PRO A 119 29.35 30.39 -20.86
C PRO A 119 28.15 30.33 -19.89
N GLU A 120 27.03 30.96 -20.27
CA GLU A 120 25.77 30.96 -19.51
C GLU A 120 25.08 29.59 -19.41
N ASP A 121 25.43 28.65 -20.30
CA ASP A 121 24.83 27.33 -20.34
C ASP A 121 25.69 26.26 -19.65
N GLN A 122 26.84 26.66 -19.09
CA GLN A 122 27.70 25.77 -18.30
C GLN A 122 26.99 25.36 -17.00
N ARG A 123 27.20 24.11 -16.59
CA ARG A 123 26.62 23.55 -15.37
C ARG A 123 27.70 22.97 -14.48
N THR A 124 27.55 23.19 -13.18
CA THR A 124 28.33 22.51 -12.15
C THR A 124 27.49 21.35 -11.62
N VAL A 125 28.09 20.17 -11.55
CA VAL A 125 27.47 18.97 -10.99
C VAL A 125 28.26 18.57 -9.75
N THR A 126 27.60 18.61 -8.60
CA THR A 126 28.12 18.05 -7.35
C THR A 126 27.62 16.61 -7.25
N THR A 127 28.54 15.66 -7.33
CA THR A 127 28.24 14.22 -7.27
C THR A 127 28.70 13.64 -5.95
N ALA A 128 27.77 13.02 -5.21
CA ALA A 128 28.07 12.12 -4.10
C ALA A 128 28.08 10.67 -4.61
N ARG A 129 29.21 9.98 -4.46
CA ARG A 129 29.35 8.55 -4.76
C ARG A 129 29.50 7.77 -3.48
N LEU A 130 28.72 6.70 -3.33
CA LEU A 130 28.86 5.84 -2.17
C LEU A 130 30.27 5.23 -2.19
N ASN A 131 31.02 5.35 -1.09
CA ASN A 131 32.34 4.75 -0.99
C ASN A 131 32.20 3.25 -1.09
N LYS A 132 33.03 2.67 -1.97
CA LYS A 132 33.25 1.24 -1.91
C LYS A 132 33.94 0.92 -0.58
N LEU A 133 33.43 -0.05 0.15
CA LEU A 133 34.07 -0.48 1.38
C LEU A 133 35.49 -0.99 1.05
N SER A 134 36.45 -0.87 1.98
CA SER A 134 37.85 -1.21 1.71
C SER A 134 38.00 -2.66 1.20
N TRP A 135 37.18 -3.57 1.72
CA TRP A 135 37.12 -4.95 1.29
C TRP A 135 36.41 -5.13 -0.09
N GLU A 136 35.49 -4.25 -0.52
CA GLU A 136 34.90 -4.28 -1.89
C GLU A 136 35.95 -4.01 -2.95
N THR A 137 36.96 -3.20 -2.61
CA THR A 137 38.08 -2.90 -3.51
C THR A 137 39.02 -4.09 -3.66
N VAL A 138 39.16 -4.89 -2.60
CA VAL A 138 39.95 -6.14 -2.60
C VAL A 138 39.22 -7.26 -3.34
N GLU A 139 37.90 -7.36 -3.23
CA GLU A 139 37.12 -8.39 -3.93
C GLU A 139 36.88 -8.06 -5.41
N ALA A 140 36.71 -6.79 -5.78
CA ALA A 140 36.49 -6.38 -7.18
C ALA A 140 37.72 -6.59 -8.09
N SER A 141 38.93 -6.71 -7.53
CA SER A 141 40.15 -7.03 -8.27
C SER A 141 40.33 -8.55 -8.51
N ALA A 142 39.65 -9.38 -7.72
CA ALA A 142 39.55 -10.81 -7.98
C ALA A 142 38.52 -11.06 -9.09
N HIS A 143 38.92 -11.70 -10.19
CA HIS A 143 37.94 -12.17 -11.17
C HIS A 143 37.24 -13.42 -10.62
N PRO A 144 35.90 -13.56 -10.77
CA PRO A 144 35.21 -14.79 -10.41
C PRO A 144 35.84 -16.02 -11.09
N PRO A 145 35.93 -17.16 -10.40
CA PRO A 145 36.34 -18.41 -11.03
C PRO A 145 35.45 -18.75 -12.25
N LYS A 146 36.02 -19.44 -13.25
CA LYS A 146 35.29 -19.84 -14.47
C LYS A 146 33.98 -20.57 -14.12
N GLY A 147 32.85 -20.04 -14.58
CA GLY A 147 31.52 -20.59 -14.28
C GLY A 147 30.86 -20.01 -13.02
N MET A 148 31.42 -18.96 -12.42
CA MET A 148 30.82 -18.18 -11.34
C MET A 148 30.73 -16.70 -11.72
N LYS A 149 29.72 -16.01 -11.20
CA LYS A 149 29.62 -14.55 -11.27
C LYS A 149 29.29 -14.00 -9.89
N TRP A 150 29.65 -12.74 -9.68
CA TRP A 150 29.20 -12.00 -8.51
C TRP A 150 27.67 -11.99 -8.45
N LYS A 151 27.09 -12.34 -7.29
CA LYS A 151 25.64 -12.31 -7.07
C LYS A 151 25.07 -10.93 -7.34
N ASP A 152 25.82 -9.90 -6.96
CA ASP A 152 25.63 -8.53 -7.40
C ASP A 152 26.93 -8.08 -8.11
N PRO A 153 26.88 -7.78 -9.42
CA PRO A 153 28.04 -7.29 -10.19
C PRO A 153 28.69 -6.03 -9.63
N LEU A 154 28.01 -5.33 -8.71
CA LEU A 154 28.45 -4.10 -8.07
C LEU A 154 28.68 -4.28 -6.56
N ASN A 155 28.41 -5.47 -5.99
CA ASN A 155 28.63 -5.78 -4.57
C ASN A 155 29.02 -7.26 -4.35
N PRO A 156 30.32 -7.56 -4.30
CA PRO A 156 30.83 -8.94 -4.18
C PRO A 156 30.54 -9.66 -2.85
N LEU A 157 30.21 -8.98 -1.72
CA LEU A 157 29.85 -9.68 -0.45
C LEU A 157 28.56 -10.45 -0.50
N ARG A 158 27.68 -10.11 -1.44
CA ARG A 158 26.45 -10.87 -1.58
C ARG A 158 26.75 -12.32 -2.00
N GLY A 159 28.01 -12.64 -2.28
CA GLY A 159 28.54 -13.96 -2.55
C GLY A 159 28.71 -14.16 -4.05
N MET A 160 29.33 -15.28 -4.42
CA MET A 160 29.34 -15.74 -5.80
C MET A 160 28.14 -16.65 -6.01
N ILE A 161 27.53 -16.55 -7.19
CA ILE A 161 26.58 -17.54 -7.69
C ILE A 161 27.20 -18.22 -8.90
N PRO A 162 26.80 -19.46 -9.21
CA PRO A 162 27.12 -20.03 -10.51
C PRO A 162 26.74 -19.04 -11.61
N GLU A 163 27.64 -18.78 -12.55
CA GLU A 163 27.36 -18.06 -13.78
C GLU A 163 26.52 -18.98 -14.65
N SER A 164 25.25 -19.16 -14.24
CA SER A 164 24.34 -19.97 -15.01
C SER A 164 23.99 -19.20 -16.27
N LYS A 165 24.36 -19.81 -17.41
CA LYS A 165 23.68 -19.59 -18.69
C LYS A 165 22.26 -20.16 -18.69
N GLU A 166 21.78 -20.71 -17.57
CA GLU A 166 20.46 -21.32 -17.48
C GLU A 166 19.36 -20.26 -17.30
N ALA A 167 18.33 -20.38 -18.12
CA ALA A 167 17.15 -19.54 -18.07
C ALA A 167 16.56 -19.50 -16.66
N ARG A 168 16.17 -18.31 -16.19
CA ARG A 168 15.42 -18.16 -14.94
C ARG A 168 14.09 -18.91 -15.04
N LYS A 169 14.00 -20.07 -14.40
CA LYS A 169 12.76 -20.84 -14.31
C LYS A 169 11.81 -20.09 -13.38
N SER A 170 10.81 -19.46 -13.99
CA SER A 170 9.93 -18.49 -13.34
C SER A 170 8.60 -19.11 -12.98
N LEU A 171 8.14 -18.92 -11.74
CA LEU A 171 6.84 -19.39 -11.25
C LEU A 171 6.01 -18.22 -10.71
N ARG A 172 4.71 -18.20 -11.02
CA ARG A 172 3.74 -17.26 -10.46
C ARG A 172 2.65 -18.03 -9.74
N VAL A 173 2.54 -17.79 -8.44
CA VAL A 173 1.66 -18.52 -7.54
C VAL A 173 0.59 -17.55 -7.05
N PHE A 174 -0.66 -17.86 -7.30
CA PHE A 174 -1.79 -17.05 -6.85
C PHE A 174 -2.68 -17.86 -5.91
N ASP A 175 -3.03 -17.29 -4.77
CA ASP A 175 -4.17 -17.77 -4.00
C ASP A 175 -5.49 -17.50 -4.75
N PHE A 176 -6.56 -18.20 -4.35
CA PHE A 176 -7.86 -18.09 -5.00
C PHE A 176 -8.81 -17.15 -4.27
N ASP A 177 -9.25 -17.57 -3.09
CA ASP A 177 -10.29 -16.91 -2.29
C ASP A 177 -9.81 -15.53 -1.82
N ASP A 178 -10.59 -14.48 -2.08
CA ASP A 178 -10.25 -13.08 -1.80
C ASP A 178 -8.94 -12.53 -2.44
N THR A 179 -8.28 -13.35 -3.28
CA THR A 179 -7.09 -12.97 -4.07
C THR A 179 -7.42 -12.82 -5.56
N LEU A 180 -8.03 -13.83 -6.18
CA LEU A 180 -8.48 -13.80 -7.57
C LEU A 180 -9.98 -13.58 -7.71
N ALA A 181 -10.75 -14.11 -6.76
CA ALA A 181 -12.19 -13.99 -6.72
C ALA A 181 -12.68 -13.79 -5.29
N HIS A 182 -13.67 -12.92 -5.13
CA HIS A 182 -14.45 -12.87 -3.91
C HIS A 182 -15.34 -14.09 -3.84
N THR A 183 -15.09 -14.95 -2.84
CA THR A 183 -15.90 -16.11 -2.56
C THR A 183 -16.65 -15.87 -1.25
N ASN A 184 -18.00 -15.85 -1.32
CA ASN A 184 -18.85 -15.61 -0.16
C ASN A 184 -19.20 -16.91 0.59
N ALA A 185 -18.35 -17.94 0.50
CA ALA A 185 -18.69 -19.22 1.08
C ALA A 185 -18.69 -19.15 2.61
N PRO A 186 -19.81 -19.43 3.29
CA PRO A 186 -19.86 -19.35 4.73
C PRO A 186 -19.08 -20.50 5.36
N VAL A 187 -18.25 -20.21 6.36
CA VAL A 187 -17.61 -21.20 7.23
C VAL A 187 -18.56 -21.51 8.38
N GLY A 188 -19.04 -22.74 8.49
CA GLY A 188 -19.85 -23.18 9.61
C GLY A 188 -19.02 -23.25 10.91
N ILE A 189 -19.63 -22.89 12.03
CA ILE A 189 -19.18 -23.24 13.37
C ILE A 189 -20.02 -24.41 13.84
N VAL A 190 -19.36 -25.48 14.27
CA VAL A 190 -19.99 -26.67 14.83
C VAL A 190 -19.66 -26.75 16.32
N ARG A 191 -20.64 -27.11 17.13
CA ARG A 191 -20.48 -27.47 18.54
C ARG A 191 -21.32 -28.71 18.80
N ASP A 192 -20.76 -29.70 19.48
CA ASP A 192 -21.42 -30.97 19.79
C ASP A 192 -22.01 -31.67 18.55
N GLY A 193 -21.28 -31.62 17.43
CA GLY A 193 -21.67 -32.21 16.15
C GLY A 193 -22.79 -31.48 15.40
N LYS A 194 -23.30 -30.35 15.91
CA LYS A 194 -24.34 -29.55 15.27
C LYS A 194 -23.80 -28.20 14.81
N ARG A 195 -24.19 -27.77 13.61
CA ARG A 195 -23.88 -26.45 13.09
C ARG A 195 -24.66 -25.39 13.86
N VAL A 196 -23.95 -24.49 14.53
CA VAL A 196 -24.51 -23.47 15.42
C VAL A 196 -24.44 -22.05 14.83
N ARG A 197 -23.55 -21.80 13.86
CA ARG A 197 -23.41 -20.47 13.23
C ARG A 197 -22.72 -20.55 11.88
N ASP A 198 -22.95 -19.55 11.04
CA ASP A 198 -22.18 -19.31 9.82
C ASP A 198 -21.34 -18.05 9.94
N LEU A 199 -20.09 -18.15 9.49
CA LEU A 199 -19.15 -17.04 9.37
C LEU A 199 -18.98 -16.68 7.91
N THR A 200 -19.09 -15.40 7.59
CA THR A 200 -18.58 -14.91 6.30
C THR A 200 -17.06 -15.06 6.25
N SER A 201 -16.47 -15.17 5.05
CA SER A 201 -15.01 -15.27 4.85
C SER A 201 -14.24 -14.18 5.60
N MET A 202 -14.82 -12.97 5.68
CA MET A 202 -14.24 -11.84 6.42
C MET A 202 -14.33 -12.01 7.94
N ARG A 203 -15.45 -12.50 8.50
CA ARG A 203 -15.55 -12.77 9.94
C ARG A 203 -14.76 -13.99 10.37
N PHE A 204 -14.61 -14.97 9.48
CA PHE A 204 -13.74 -16.12 9.71
C PHE A 204 -12.29 -15.69 9.98
N LYS A 205 -11.77 -14.70 9.24
CA LYS A 205 -10.37 -14.19 9.42
C LYS A 205 -10.07 -13.72 10.83
N ASP A 206 -11.06 -13.16 11.54
CA ASP A 206 -10.90 -12.58 12.88
C ASP A 206 -11.50 -13.47 13.98
N TYR A 207 -12.03 -14.65 13.64
CA TYR A 207 -12.70 -15.51 14.62
C TYR A 207 -11.75 -16.55 15.21
N THR A 208 -11.74 -16.60 16.54
CA THR A 208 -11.07 -17.66 17.31
C THR A 208 -12.14 -18.59 17.86
N LEU A 209 -12.02 -19.88 17.54
CA LEU A 209 -12.89 -20.93 18.08
C LEU A 209 -12.94 -20.84 19.61
N GLN A 210 -14.15 -20.91 20.16
CA GLN A 210 -14.34 -21.08 21.60
C GLN A 210 -14.18 -22.57 21.97
N PRO A 211 -13.94 -22.90 23.25
CA PRO A 211 -13.89 -24.29 23.68
C PRO A 211 -15.11 -25.09 23.21
N GLY A 212 -14.86 -26.29 22.68
CA GLY A 212 -15.90 -27.17 22.13
C GLY A 212 -16.43 -26.80 20.74
N GLU A 213 -15.87 -25.78 20.08
CA GLU A 213 -16.21 -25.44 18.69
C GLU A 213 -15.21 -26.04 17.69
N SER A 214 -15.70 -26.37 16.50
CA SER A 214 -14.91 -26.71 15.32
C SER A 214 -15.44 -25.98 14.09
N TYR A 215 -14.65 -25.95 13.02
CA TYR A 215 -15.07 -25.40 11.75
C TYR A 215 -15.70 -26.48 10.86
N ASP A 216 -16.75 -26.10 10.14
CA ASP A 216 -17.35 -26.86 9.05
C ASP A 216 -17.17 -26.10 7.73
N PHE A 217 -16.30 -26.64 6.88
CA PHE A 217 -15.98 -26.08 5.57
C PHE A 217 -16.79 -26.71 4.43
N SER A 218 -17.81 -27.52 4.71
CA SER A 218 -18.63 -28.20 3.69
C SER A 218 -19.19 -27.22 2.64
N ALA A 219 -19.74 -26.09 3.08
CA ALA A 219 -20.24 -25.02 2.21
C ALA A 219 -19.14 -24.26 1.47
N ALA A 220 -17.90 -24.31 1.98
CA ALA A 220 -16.70 -23.74 1.35
C ALA A 220 -16.08 -24.63 0.28
N ASN A 221 -16.67 -25.78 -0.06
CA ASN A 221 -16.26 -26.55 -1.23
C ASN A 221 -16.95 -26.04 -2.51
N GLU A 222 -18.12 -25.42 -2.41
CA GLU A 222 -18.81 -24.83 -3.56
C GLU A 222 -18.33 -23.39 -3.84
N VAL A 223 -18.20 -23.07 -5.12
CA VAL A 223 -17.89 -21.72 -5.60
C VAL A 223 -19.19 -21.13 -6.14
N ILE A 224 -19.94 -20.46 -5.26
CA ILE A 224 -21.23 -19.83 -5.59
C ILE A 224 -20.98 -18.36 -5.91
N ASP A 225 -21.28 -17.95 -7.14
CA ASP A 225 -21.12 -16.58 -7.68
C ASP A 225 -19.80 -15.86 -7.31
N PRO A 226 -18.63 -16.45 -7.64
CA PRO A 226 -17.33 -15.81 -7.42
C PRO A 226 -17.21 -14.52 -8.23
N ARG A 227 -17.07 -13.39 -7.53
CA ARG A 227 -16.88 -12.10 -8.20
C ARG A 227 -15.40 -11.84 -8.48
N PRO A 228 -14.99 -11.65 -9.73
CA PRO A 228 -13.58 -11.50 -10.09
C PRO A 228 -12.93 -10.25 -9.46
N ILE A 229 -11.73 -10.41 -8.93
CA ILE A 229 -10.87 -9.30 -8.51
C ILE A 229 -10.07 -8.83 -9.74
N GLY A 230 -10.66 -7.90 -10.49
CA GLY A 230 -10.18 -7.49 -11.81
C GLY A 230 -8.71 -7.05 -11.86
N ALA A 231 -8.19 -6.42 -10.80
CA ALA A 231 -6.79 -5.98 -10.74
C ALA A 231 -5.80 -7.17 -10.75
N VAL A 232 -6.04 -8.19 -9.93
CA VAL A 232 -5.16 -9.37 -9.83
C VAL A 232 -5.31 -10.25 -11.07
N LEU A 233 -6.54 -10.42 -11.57
CA LEU A 233 -6.78 -11.16 -12.82
C LEU A 233 -6.10 -10.51 -14.03
N LYS A 234 -6.04 -9.17 -14.10
CA LYS A 234 -5.29 -8.47 -15.15
C LYS A 234 -3.81 -8.82 -15.10
N VAL A 235 -3.21 -8.85 -13.90
CA VAL A 235 -1.81 -9.25 -13.71
C VAL A 235 -1.60 -10.70 -14.11
N MET A 236 -2.47 -11.62 -13.68
CA MET A 236 -2.41 -13.03 -14.06
C MET A 236 -2.46 -13.22 -15.59
N ARG A 237 -3.40 -12.58 -16.28
CA ARG A 237 -3.49 -12.69 -17.75
C ARG A 237 -2.24 -12.16 -18.45
N GLN A 238 -1.64 -11.09 -17.95
CA GLN A 238 -0.37 -10.57 -18.47
C GLN A 238 0.79 -11.54 -18.26
N VAL A 239 0.84 -12.21 -17.10
CA VAL A 239 1.83 -13.25 -16.81
C VAL A 239 1.67 -14.44 -17.76
N LEU A 240 0.43 -14.91 -17.96
CA LEU A 240 0.12 -16.02 -18.87
C LEU A 240 0.52 -15.69 -20.31
N ALA A 241 0.23 -14.47 -20.77
CA ALA A 241 0.65 -14.00 -22.10
C ALA A 241 2.17 -13.96 -22.29
N GLN A 242 2.94 -13.88 -21.20
CA GLN A 242 4.41 -13.96 -21.22
C GLN A 242 4.93 -15.40 -21.19
N GLY A 243 4.06 -16.41 -21.17
CA GLY A 243 4.46 -17.83 -21.15
C GLY A 243 5.14 -18.26 -19.85
N LYS A 244 4.84 -17.60 -18.72
CA LYS A 244 5.41 -17.96 -17.41
C LYS A 244 4.59 -19.04 -16.73
N ASP A 245 5.28 -20.01 -16.12
CA ASP A 245 4.61 -21.04 -15.32
C ASP A 245 3.78 -20.38 -14.22
N THR A 246 2.50 -20.69 -14.21
CA THR A 246 1.50 -20.04 -13.36
C THR A 246 0.58 -21.08 -12.76
N VAL A 247 0.34 -20.99 -11.45
CA VAL A 247 -0.47 -21.96 -10.71
C VAL A 247 -1.38 -21.27 -9.70
N ILE A 248 -2.46 -21.95 -9.33
CA ILE A 248 -3.21 -21.62 -8.12
C ILE A 248 -2.70 -22.44 -6.95
N LEU A 249 -2.54 -21.81 -5.79
CA LEU A 249 -2.27 -22.47 -4.51
C LEU A 249 -3.32 -22.04 -3.48
N THR A 250 -4.36 -22.83 -3.31
CA THR A 250 -5.54 -22.51 -2.48
C THR A 250 -5.56 -23.30 -1.18
N GLY A 251 -6.10 -22.66 -0.13
CA GLY A 251 -6.40 -23.31 1.15
C GLY A 251 -7.64 -24.22 1.13
N ARG A 252 -8.36 -24.32 0.00
CA ARG A 252 -9.50 -25.24 -0.15
C ARG A 252 -9.03 -26.70 -0.09
N VAL A 253 -9.93 -27.60 0.34
CA VAL A 253 -9.69 -29.05 0.36
C VAL A 253 -9.78 -29.62 -1.06
N ASP A 254 -10.76 -29.15 -1.84
CA ASP A 254 -10.97 -29.52 -3.24
C ASP A 254 -10.74 -28.33 -4.19
N GLY A 255 -9.96 -28.55 -5.26
CA GLY A 255 -9.64 -27.59 -6.30
C GLY A 255 -10.61 -27.62 -7.49
N ASN A 256 -11.51 -28.60 -7.60
CA ASN A 256 -12.39 -28.76 -8.76
C ASN A 256 -13.27 -27.55 -9.04
N ALA A 257 -13.83 -26.94 -7.99
CA ALA A 257 -14.67 -25.76 -8.13
C ALA A 257 -13.87 -24.53 -8.63
N VAL A 258 -12.63 -24.38 -8.17
CA VAL A 258 -11.68 -23.36 -8.65
C VAL A 258 -11.33 -23.60 -10.11
N HIS A 259 -11.04 -24.84 -10.47
CA HIS A 259 -10.72 -25.23 -11.85
C HIS A 259 -11.89 -24.94 -12.80
N ARG A 260 -13.12 -25.29 -12.42
CA ARG A 260 -14.33 -24.98 -13.22
C ARG A 260 -14.52 -23.48 -13.42
N TRP A 261 -14.32 -22.67 -12.38
CA TRP A 261 -14.44 -21.22 -12.50
C TRP A 261 -13.35 -20.60 -13.37
N LEU A 262 -12.09 -21.00 -13.21
CA LEU A 262 -11.02 -20.52 -14.09
C LEU A 262 -11.33 -20.84 -15.55
N LYS A 263 -11.81 -22.06 -15.82
CA LYS A 263 -12.20 -22.49 -17.15
C LYS A 263 -13.35 -21.65 -17.72
N SER A 264 -14.34 -21.27 -16.90
CA SER A 264 -15.47 -20.43 -17.37
C SER A 264 -15.04 -19.01 -17.75
N ILE A 265 -13.92 -18.51 -17.21
CA ILE A 265 -13.33 -17.21 -17.58
C ILE A 265 -12.16 -17.36 -18.59
N GLY A 266 -12.02 -18.54 -19.20
CA GLY A 266 -11.02 -18.80 -20.25
C GLY A 266 -9.59 -18.93 -19.74
N ILE A 267 -9.38 -19.39 -18.51
CA ILE A 267 -8.06 -19.65 -17.92
C ILE A 267 -7.94 -21.14 -17.62
N THR A 268 -6.86 -21.77 -18.06
CA THR A 268 -6.57 -23.17 -17.77
C THR A 268 -5.15 -23.28 -17.24
N ILE A 269 -5.04 -23.43 -15.92
CA ILE A 269 -3.77 -23.55 -15.20
C ILE A 269 -3.89 -24.61 -14.09
N PRO A 270 -2.76 -25.17 -13.61
CA PRO A 270 -2.76 -26.09 -12.48
C PRO A 270 -3.33 -25.45 -11.21
N VAL A 271 -4.10 -26.23 -10.44
CA VAL A 271 -4.67 -25.84 -9.15
C VAL A 271 -4.17 -26.83 -8.09
N PHE A 272 -3.48 -26.31 -7.09
CA PHE A 272 -2.99 -27.07 -5.93
C PHE A 272 -3.76 -26.68 -4.68
N THR A 273 -4.14 -27.69 -3.90
CA THR A 273 -4.85 -27.53 -2.63
C THR A 273 -3.92 -27.85 -1.46
N VAL A 274 -4.04 -27.08 -0.38
CA VAL A 274 -3.36 -27.37 0.91
C VAL A 274 -4.34 -27.51 2.07
N GLY A 275 -5.65 -27.40 1.80
CA GLY A 275 -6.71 -27.59 2.77
C GLY A 275 -6.83 -29.02 3.28
N HIS A 276 -7.25 -29.16 4.53
CA HIS A 276 -7.51 -30.45 5.20
C HIS A 276 -8.52 -30.24 6.34
N ALA A 277 -9.08 -31.33 6.90
CA ALA A 277 -10.15 -31.26 7.90
C ALA A 277 -9.80 -30.44 9.14
N GLU A 278 -8.56 -30.58 9.65
CA GLU A 278 -8.07 -29.89 10.85
C GLU A 278 -7.36 -28.55 10.54
N ALA A 279 -7.67 -27.94 9.39
CA ALA A 279 -6.96 -26.76 8.93
C ALA A 279 -7.20 -25.53 9.84
N THR A 280 -6.12 -25.02 10.42
CA THR A 280 -6.02 -23.67 10.99
C THR A 280 -5.29 -22.72 10.04
N HIS A 281 -5.46 -21.41 10.22
CA HIS A 281 -4.70 -20.41 9.45
C HIS A 281 -3.18 -20.63 9.50
N THR A 282 -2.65 -21.07 10.65
CA THR A 282 -1.23 -21.36 10.80
C THR A 282 -0.83 -22.61 10.02
N SER A 283 -1.63 -23.68 10.08
CA SER A 283 -1.36 -24.91 9.33
C SER A 283 -1.43 -24.71 7.80
N ILE A 284 -2.34 -23.86 7.32
CA ILE A 284 -2.44 -23.49 5.90
C ILE A 284 -1.23 -22.68 5.48
N ALA A 285 -0.81 -21.69 6.27
CA ALA A 285 0.38 -20.89 5.99
C ALA A 285 1.64 -21.76 5.92
N GLN A 286 1.79 -22.73 6.84
CA GLN A 286 2.89 -23.69 6.82
C GLN A 286 2.86 -24.57 5.57
N ARG A 287 1.72 -25.18 5.23
CA ARG A 287 1.63 -26.03 4.03
C ARG A 287 1.87 -25.26 2.73
N LYS A 288 1.43 -23.99 2.64
CA LYS A 288 1.78 -23.14 1.49
C LYS A 288 3.28 -22.86 1.44
N LYS A 289 3.93 -22.60 2.58
CA LYS A 289 5.39 -22.48 2.67
C LYS A 289 6.08 -23.76 2.19
N ASP A 290 5.64 -24.92 2.66
CA ASP A 290 6.22 -26.22 2.30
C ASP A 290 6.08 -26.49 0.79
N TRP A 291 4.92 -26.15 0.20
CA TRP A 291 4.71 -26.25 -1.24
C TRP A 291 5.69 -25.35 -2.03
N LEU A 292 5.92 -24.12 -1.55
CA LEU A 292 6.90 -23.22 -2.18
C LEU A 292 8.33 -23.78 -2.06
N ILE A 293 8.68 -24.47 -0.97
CA ILE A 293 9.97 -25.17 -0.84
C ILE A 293 10.08 -26.28 -1.90
N THR A 294 9.02 -27.08 -2.09
CA THR A 294 9.00 -28.11 -3.14
C THR A 294 9.18 -27.50 -4.53
N ALA A 295 8.54 -26.36 -4.83
CA ALA A 295 8.75 -25.66 -6.10
C ALA A 295 10.22 -25.21 -6.28
N ILE A 296 10.85 -24.67 -5.23
CA ILE A 296 12.27 -24.31 -5.26
C ILE A 296 13.14 -25.55 -5.55
N GLN A 297 12.87 -26.67 -4.90
CA GLN A 297 13.57 -27.94 -5.12
C GLN A 297 13.38 -28.49 -6.53
N GLN A 298 12.27 -28.18 -7.21
CA GLN A 298 12.02 -28.48 -8.63
C GLN A 298 12.74 -27.52 -9.61
N GLY A 299 13.61 -26.65 -9.10
CA GLY A 299 14.45 -25.75 -9.87
C GLY A 299 13.87 -24.37 -10.15
N TYR A 300 12.72 -24.01 -9.56
CA TYR A 300 12.19 -22.65 -9.70
C TYR A 300 13.03 -21.65 -8.90
N ASN A 301 13.52 -20.61 -9.58
CA ASN A 301 14.44 -19.62 -8.98
C ASN A 301 13.96 -18.16 -9.13
N ASP A 302 12.83 -17.92 -9.82
CA ASP A 302 12.11 -16.63 -9.82
C ASP A 302 10.63 -16.83 -9.49
N ILE A 303 10.27 -16.69 -8.21
CA ILE A 303 8.93 -16.97 -7.69
C ILE A 303 8.25 -15.67 -7.28
N GLU A 304 6.99 -15.48 -7.68
CA GLU A 304 6.13 -14.42 -7.13
C GLU A 304 4.85 -15.04 -6.56
N PHE A 305 4.58 -14.79 -5.27
CA PHE A 305 3.47 -15.35 -4.52
C PHE A 305 2.46 -14.25 -4.11
N TRP A 306 1.20 -14.42 -4.51
CA TRP A 306 0.10 -13.51 -4.25
C TRP A 306 -0.91 -14.16 -3.32
N ASP A 307 -1.23 -13.50 -2.22
CA ASP A 307 -2.16 -14.00 -1.20
C ASP A 307 -2.75 -12.82 -0.42
N ASP A 308 -4.03 -12.88 -0.05
CA ASP A 308 -4.70 -11.84 0.74
C ASP A 308 -4.45 -12.03 2.25
N ASN A 309 -4.02 -13.22 2.68
CA ASN A 309 -3.76 -13.53 4.07
C ASN A 309 -2.33 -13.13 4.48
N ALA A 310 -2.24 -12.16 5.39
CA ALA A 310 -0.96 -11.67 5.90
C ALA A 310 -0.08 -12.78 6.54
N LYS A 311 -0.69 -13.82 7.15
CA LYS A 311 0.05 -14.93 7.76
C LYS A 311 0.71 -15.81 6.69
N ASN A 312 0.04 -16.08 5.57
CA ASN A 312 0.63 -16.80 4.44
C ASN A 312 1.84 -16.03 3.88
N ILE A 313 1.70 -14.71 3.73
CA ILE A 313 2.80 -13.84 3.28
C ILE A 313 3.97 -13.83 4.26
N GLN A 314 3.69 -13.77 5.57
CA GLN A 314 4.72 -13.81 6.61
C GLN A 314 5.52 -15.11 6.55
N TYR A 315 4.86 -16.26 6.44
CA TYR A 315 5.51 -17.57 6.33
C TYR A 315 6.33 -17.67 5.05
N ALA A 316 5.77 -17.28 3.90
CA ALA A 316 6.51 -17.26 2.63
C ALA A 316 7.75 -16.35 2.69
N ASN A 317 7.68 -15.21 3.37
CA ASN A 317 8.82 -14.30 3.52
C ASN A 317 10.00 -14.91 4.28
N THR A 318 9.76 -15.90 5.16
CA THR A 318 10.86 -16.60 5.85
C THR A 318 11.78 -17.33 4.87
N LEU A 319 11.24 -17.78 3.73
CA LEU A 319 11.99 -18.45 2.67
C LEU A 319 13.02 -17.55 2.00
N LYS A 320 12.89 -16.22 2.06
CA LYS A 320 13.89 -15.30 1.48
C LYS A 320 15.26 -15.45 2.16
N ARG A 321 15.24 -15.73 3.47
CA ARG A 321 16.46 -15.95 4.25
C ARG A 321 16.96 -17.39 4.13
N GLU A 322 16.05 -18.36 4.00
CA GLU A 322 16.38 -19.78 3.84
C GLU A 322 16.93 -20.08 2.42
N PHE A 323 16.43 -19.38 1.40
CA PHE A 323 16.81 -19.56 -0.01
C PHE A 323 17.26 -18.22 -0.65
N PRO A 324 18.39 -17.64 -0.22
CA PRO A 324 18.83 -16.31 -0.66
C PRO A 324 19.27 -16.24 -2.13
N HIS A 325 19.36 -17.38 -2.82
CA HIS A 325 19.64 -17.49 -4.25
C HIS A 325 18.36 -17.47 -5.10
N VAL A 326 17.18 -17.66 -4.50
CA VAL A 326 15.88 -17.60 -5.18
C VAL A 326 15.37 -16.16 -5.13
N ARG A 327 14.96 -15.63 -6.28
CA ARG A 327 14.24 -14.35 -6.33
C ARG A 327 12.78 -14.59 -5.94
N LEU A 328 12.50 -14.57 -4.64
CA LEU A 328 11.14 -14.70 -4.10
C LEU A 328 10.53 -13.31 -3.83
N ARG A 329 9.42 -13.02 -4.50
CA ARG A 329 8.58 -11.84 -4.26
C ARG A 329 7.25 -12.26 -3.66
N THR A 330 6.76 -11.51 -2.69
CA THR A 330 5.47 -11.76 -2.03
C THR A 330 4.59 -10.53 -2.18
N ARG A 331 3.30 -10.72 -2.43
CA ARG A 331 2.33 -9.66 -2.68
C ARG A 331 1.11 -9.89 -1.81
N LEU A 332 1.00 -9.12 -0.74
CA LEU A 332 -0.19 -9.09 0.10
C LEU A 332 -1.30 -8.34 -0.64
N VAL A 333 -2.34 -9.05 -1.05
CA VAL A 333 -3.49 -8.47 -1.74
C VAL A 333 -4.37 -7.76 -0.71
N LYS A 334 -4.35 -6.42 -0.73
CA LYS A 334 -5.26 -5.59 0.07
C LYS A 334 -6.27 -4.93 -0.87
N TYR A 335 -7.54 -5.24 -0.69
CA TYR A 335 -8.60 -4.56 -1.41
C TYR A 335 -9.31 -3.56 -0.49
N LYS A 336 -9.31 -2.27 -0.88
CA LYS A 336 -10.28 -1.29 -0.38
C LYS A 336 -11.51 -1.40 -1.27
N SER A 337 -12.64 -1.83 -0.73
CA SER A 337 -13.87 -1.89 -1.51
C SER A 337 -14.26 -0.50 -2.02
N ARG A 338 -14.20 -0.32 -3.34
CA ARG A 338 -14.68 0.92 -4.01
C ARG A 338 -16.20 0.95 -4.12
N LEU A 339 -16.86 -0.19 -3.94
CA LEU A 339 -18.25 -0.26 -3.55
C LEU A 339 -18.28 -0.47 -2.05
N GLY A 340 -18.91 0.44 -1.31
CA GLY A 340 -19.34 0.17 0.04
C GLY A 340 -20.23 -1.07 0.05
N VAL A 341 -19.62 -2.25 0.17
CA VAL A 341 -20.26 -3.37 0.85
C VAL A 341 -20.40 -2.82 2.27
N HIS A 342 -21.53 -2.17 2.52
CA HIS A 342 -21.94 -1.94 3.88
C HIS A 342 -21.91 -3.32 4.53
N GLU A 343 -20.99 -3.51 5.47
CA GLU A 343 -21.25 -4.38 6.61
C GLU A 343 -22.73 -4.24 6.92
N ALA A 344 -23.45 -5.34 7.14
CA ALA A 344 -24.78 -5.23 7.73
C ALA A 344 -24.59 -4.41 9.01
N ARG A 345 -24.96 -3.12 8.97
CA ARG A 345 -24.73 -2.19 10.06
C ARG A 345 -25.35 -2.84 11.26
N ASP A 346 -24.57 -3.10 12.30
CA ASP A 346 -25.13 -3.53 13.57
C ASP A 346 -25.82 -2.32 14.18
N TYR A 347 -27.04 -2.06 13.68
CA TYR A 347 -27.88 -0.97 14.12
C TYR A 347 -28.10 -1.05 15.62
N LYS A 348 -28.09 -2.25 16.21
CA LYS A 348 -28.28 -2.45 17.65
C LYS A 348 -27.04 -1.98 18.43
N ALA A 349 -25.84 -2.35 18.00
CA ALA A 349 -24.60 -1.89 18.63
C ALA A 349 -24.37 -0.38 18.44
N GLU A 350 -24.61 0.14 17.24
CA GLU A 350 -24.46 1.57 16.92
C GLU A 350 -25.47 2.42 17.73
N TYR A 351 -26.71 1.94 17.85
CA TYR A 351 -27.75 2.56 18.66
C TYR A 351 -27.40 2.56 20.15
N ARG A 352 -26.90 1.43 20.68
CA ARG A 352 -26.45 1.31 22.08
C ARG A 352 -25.26 2.24 22.37
N LYS A 353 -24.35 2.42 21.41
CA LYS A 353 -23.24 3.38 21.52
C LYS A 353 -23.73 4.83 21.55
N MET A 354 -24.73 5.18 20.72
CA MET A 354 -25.23 6.56 20.60
C MET A 354 -26.20 6.96 21.72
N TYR A 355 -27.04 6.04 22.20
CA TYR A 355 -28.12 6.32 23.15
C TYR A 355 -27.97 5.63 24.51
N GLY A 356 -27.00 4.74 24.68
CA GLY A 356 -26.78 3.95 25.90
C GLY A 356 -27.66 2.70 25.96
N GLY A 357 -27.32 1.81 26.91
CA GLY A 357 -28.17 0.70 27.35
C GLY A 357 -28.85 1.07 28.67
N ASP A 358 -28.90 0.13 29.61
CA ASP A 358 -29.59 0.30 30.90
C ASP A 358 -28.99 1.39 31.79
N ASN A 359 -27.73 1.80 31.54
CA ASN A 359 -27.08 2.89 32.28
C ASN A 359 -26.43 3.94 31.34
N PRO A 360 -27.20 4.90 30.80
CA PRO A 360 -26.72 5.87 29.81
C PRO A 360 -25.93 7.03 30.44
N THR A 361 -24.87 7.48 29.77
CA THR A 361 -24.08 8.66 30.17
C THR A 361 -24.90 9.97 30.06
N PRO A 362 -24.50 11.07 30.74
CA PRO A 362 -25.15 12.37 30.59
C PRO A 362 -25.24 12.87 29.13
N LYS A 363 -24.22 12.59 28.31
CA LYS A 363 -24.21 12.91 26.88
C LYS A 363 -25.25 12.10 26.09
N GLN A 364 -25.37 10.80 26.38
CA GLN A 364 -26.35 9.92 25.76
C GLN A 364 -27.80 10.29 26.18
N ARG A 365 -28.02 10.66 27.46
CA ARG A 365 -29.32 11.20 27.92
C ARG A 365 -29.74 12.46 27.17
N ARG A 366 -28.80 13.40 26.94
CA ARG A 366 -29.07 14.60 26.12
C ARG A 366 -29.39 14.25 24.67
N ALA A 367 -28.69 13.27 24.09
CA ALA A 367 -28.96 12.80 22.73
C ALA A 367 -30.36 12.15 22.60
N MET A 368 -30.78 11.35 23.58
CA MET A 368 -32.13 10.79 23.65
C MET A 368 -33.20 11.87 23.75
N LYS A 369 -33.02 12.87 24.63
CA LYS A 369 -33.96 14.00 24.77
C LYS A 369 -34.14 14.75 23.44
N LYS A 370 -33.05 15.01 22.72
CA LYS A 370 -33.08 15.64 21.38
C LYS A 370 -33.81 14.77 20.35
N LYS A 371 -33.57 13.45 20.36
CA LYS A 371 -34.25 12.50 19.47
C LYS A 371 -35.76 12.47 19.74
N THR A 372 -36.18 12.38 21.00
CA THR A 372 -37.59 12.35 21.40
C THR A 372 -38.30 13.63 20.99
N ALA A 373 -37.67 14.80 21.17
CA ALA A 373 -38.21 16.08 20.70
C ALA A 373 -38.44 16.08 19.18
N ARG A 374 -37.45 15.62 18.40
CA ARG A 374 -37.56 15.49 16.93
C ARG A 374 -38.68 14.53 16.52
N LYS A 375 -38.82 13.38 17.17
CA LYS A 375 -39.91 12.43 16.91
C LYS A 375 -41.29 13.03 17.18
N ARG A 376 -41.46 13.78 18.27
CA ARG A 376 -42.74 14.46 18.56
C ARG A 376 -43.11 15.47 17.47
N VAL A 377 -42.13 16.23 16.98
CA VAL A 377 -42.33 17.16 15.87
C VAL A 377 -42.75 16.41 14.60
N LEU A 378 -42.04 15.34 14.24
CA LEU A 378 -42.38 14.51 13.07
C LEU A 378 -43.78 13.90 13.18
N ARG A 379 -44.17 13.40 14.36
CA ARG A 379 -45.51 12.85 14.59
C ARG A 379 -46.59 13.93 14.47
N ARG A 380 -46.39 15.11 15.06
CA ARG A 380 -47.31 16.25 14.96
C ARG A 380 -47.50 16.72 13.51
N MET A 381 -46.47 16.61 12.68
CA MET A 381 -46.53 16.98 11.28
C MET A 381 -47.00 15.83 10.36
N GLY A 382 -47.36 14.65 10.89
CA GLY A 382 -47.76 13.49 10.09
C GLY A 382 -46.62 12.96 9.20
N ARG A 383 -45.37 13.12 9.65
CA ARG A 383 -44.14 12.93 8.86
C ARG A 383 -43.28 11.78 9.34
N GLU A 384 -43.72 11.05 10.35
CA GLU A 384 -43.05 9.86 10.84
C GLU A 384 -42.96 8.81 9.73
N GLY A 385 -41.77 8.27 9.47
CA GLY A 385 -41.53 7.27 8.42
C GLY A 385 -41.45 7.79 6.98
N ARG A 386 -41.82 9.04 6.70
CA ARG A 386 -41.73 9.65 5.36
C ARG A 386 -40.34 10.25 5.12
N SER A 387 -39.28 9.47 4.94
CA SER A 387 -37.93 10.02 4.67
C SER A 387 -37.63 10.27 3.18
N THR A 388 -38.45 9.73 2.28
CA THR A 388 -38.17 9.62 0.83
C THR A 388 -38.92 10.62 -0.05
N ASP A 389 -39.84 11.41 0.48
CA ASP A 389 -40.74 12.25 -0.32
C ASP A 389 -40.17 13.63 -0.72
N GLY A 390 -38.85 13.80 -0.62
CA GLY A 390 -38.15 15.00 -1.10
C GLY A 390 -38.39 16.27 -0.28
N LYS A 391 -39.12 16.22 0.83
CA LYS A 391 -39.40 17.37 1.70
C LYS A 391 -38.66 17.26 3.05
N GLU A 392 -38.21 18.38 3.58
CA GLU A 392 -37.48 18.48 4.85
C GLU A 392 -38.11 19.51 5.79
N ILE A 393 -37.96 19.30 7.11
CA ILE A 393 -38.39 20.26 8.13
C ILE A 393 -37.39 21.43 8.14
N ASP A 394 -37.91 22.63 7.93
CA ASP A 394 -37.18 23.89 7.97
C ASP A 394 -37.60 24.70 9.21
N HIS A 395 -36.65 25.40 9.80
CA HIS A 395 -36.87 26.33 10.91
C HIS A 395 -36.90 27.74 10.30
N LYS A 396 -38.06 28.42 10.35
CA LYS A 396 -38.27 29.72 9.68
C LYS A 396 -37.22 30.75 10.09
N ASN A 397 -36.80 30.74 11.35
CA ASN A 397 -35.77 31.62 11.90
C ASN A 397 -34.33 31.10 11.77
N GLY A 398 -34.12 29.96 11.10
CA GLY A 398 -32.81 29.30 10.96
C GLY A 398 -32.28 28.64 12.23
N ASN A 399 -32.87 28.89 13.41
CA ASN A 399 -32.43 28.30 14.67
C ASN A 399 -32.93 26.86 14.81
N ALA A 400 -32.04 25.90 14.56
CA ALA A 400 -32.32 24.47 14.67
C ALA A 400 -32.63 23.97 16.10
N LEU A 401 -32.56 24.83 17.12
CA LEU A 401 -32.96 24.55 18.50
C LEU A 401 -34.38 25.03 18.82
N ASP A 402 -34.99 25.87 17.99
CA ASP A 402 -36.34 26.40 18.21
C ASP A 402 -37.42 25.54 17.54
N SER A 403 -37.86 24.49 18.25
CA SER A 403 -38.86 23.54 17.75
C SER A 403 -40.33 23.95 18.02
N ARG A 404 -40.63 25.24 18.19
CA ARG A 404 -42.01 25.72 18.36
C ARG A 404 -42.83 25.50 17.07
N PRO A 405 -44.12 25.10 17.14
CA PRO A 405 -44.94 24.86 15.95
C PRO A 405 -44.96 26.02 14.96
N SER A 406 -45.01 27.26 15.47
CA SER A 406 -45.01 28.48 14.65
C SER A 406 -43.73 28.68 13.85
N ASN A 407 -42.60 28.14 14.33
CA ASN A 407 -41.29 28.26 13.71
C ASN A 407 -40.96 27.13 12.74
N LEU A 408 -41.74 26.05 12.71
CA LEU A 408 -41.46 24.89 11.87
C LEU A 408 -42.32 24.92 10.60
N ARG A 409 -41.73 24.59 9.45
CA ARG A 409 -42.46 24.40 8.18
C ARG A 409 -41.87 23.26 7.38
N LEU A 410 -42.58 22.83 6.35
CA LEU A 410 -42.12 21.81 5.41
C LEU A 410 -41.75 22.48 4.09
N VAL A 411 -40.52 22.25 3.61
CA VAL A 411 -40.04 22.81 2.33
C VAL A 411 -39.36 21.71 1.51
N ALA A 412 -39.15 21.97 0.21
CA ALA A 412 -38.38 21.05 -0.62
C ALA A 412 -36.92 20.96 -0.13
N ARG A 413 -36.33 19.77 -0.24
CA ARG A 413 -34.94 19.48 0.16
C ARG A 413 -33.94 20.49 -0.43
N HIS A 414 -34.08 20.80 -1.71
CA HIS A 414 -33.23 21.77 -2.40
C HIS A 414 -33.32 23.16 -1.74
N THR A 415 -34.54 23.64 -1.50
CA THR A 415 -34.82 24.93 -0.85
C THR A 415 -34.34 25.01 0.59
N ASN A 416 -34.33 23.89 1.32
CA ASN A 416 -33.82 23.85 2.69
C ASN A 416 -32.29 23.95 2.73
N ARG A 417 -31.63 23.25 1.80
CA ARG A 417 -30.16 23.12 1.75
C ARG A 417 -29.45 24.29 1.08
N SER A 418 -30.18 25.09 0.30
CA SER A 418 -29.67 26.33 -0.30
C SER A 418 -29.62 27.51 0.67
N LYS A 419 -30.15 27.37 1.89
CA LYS A 419 -30.19 28.44 2.90
C LYS A 419 -29.04 28.34 3.89
N ASP A 420 -28.54 29.49 4.31
CA ASP A 420 -27.63 29.57 5.46
C ASP A 420 -28.40 29.36 6.77
N ASN A 421 -28.55 28.10 7.17
CA ASN A 421 -29.22 27.69 8.41
C ASN A 421 -28.34 27.88 9.66
N ASN A 422 -27.19 28.56 9.54
CA ASN A 422 -26.32 28.94 10.67
C ASN A 422 -26.41 30.44 11.00
N LYS A 423 -27.26 31.22 10.31
CA LYS A 423 -27.40 32.67 10.51
C LYS A 423 -27.71 33.10 11.95
N TRP A 424 -28.32 32.23 12.75
CA TRP A 424 -28.61 32.47 14.18
C TRP A 424 -27.37 32.41 15.11
N ARG A 425 -26.21 32.00 14.59
CA ARG A 425 -24.94 31.95 15.34
C ARG A 425 -24.10 33.23 15.23
N LYS A 426 -24.57 34.23 14.49
CA LYS A 426 -23.95 35.55 14.40
C LYS A 426 -24.30 36.42 15.59
#